data_AF-N1WNN1-F1
#
_entry.id   AF-N1WNN1-F1
#
_cell.length_a   1.000
_cell.length_b   1.000
_cell.length_c   1.000
_cell.angle_alpha   90.00
_cell.angle_beta   90.00
_cell.angle_gamma   90.00
#
_symmetry.space_group_name_H-M   'P 1'
#
loop_
_entity.id
_entity.type
_entity.pdbx_description
1 polymer ?
#
loop_
_entity_poly.entity_id
_entity_poly.type
_entity_poly.pdbx_seq_one_letter_code
_entity_poly.pdbx_strand_id
1 'polypeptide(L)'
;MSTFNYHYIIIGAGAAGLNLALAMNEDAFFKDKKILILDKDKKTENDRTWSFWEKGNGKWDHIVSKTWKKSIVTAKGEDINFDLKKYTYKMLRSADFYQFAKTELDSSNIEWKTEDVQKVVQNQDKAIVTTPESDYTADFVFDSRIPSLYALDHPDSLNIAQHFKGWIIETEEEVFDDTQFTMMDYSIKDGETTSFTYVLPLSPTKALVEFTYFSPDLVSEATYDHYLKRYISEKLEQENYKILETEKGVIPMTNFPFEDFNQKHIIKIGTAGGWVKASSGYSFKNCEKKSKKIIKFLKSNPDYYRNSSPTKFKHYDKIFLEVLSKENHFGEELFYRMYKNNSIRTIFRFLDEKSLFSEDLKIILNLSSKPFIKAFLRHVKSGLKT
;
A
#
# COMPACT_ATOMS: atom_id res chain seq x y z
N MET A 1 -29.39 22.31 8.97
CA MET A 1 -28.88 20.92 9.07
C MET A 1 -28.67 20.59 10.53
N SER A 2 -29.03 19.40 10.98
CA SER A 2 -28.77 18.95 12.35
C SER A 2 -27.26 18.83 12.56
N THR A 3 -26.72 19.40 13.63
CA THR A 3 -25.30 19.29 13.97
C THR A 3 -25.11 18.16 14.96
N PHE A 4 -24.36 17.12 14.58
CA PHE A 4 -24.03 16.00 15.46
C PHE A 4 -22.60 16.12 15.97
N ASN A 5 -22.39 15.78 17.24
CA ASN A 5 -21.09 15.91 17.92
C ASN A 5 -20.50 14.52 18.20
N TYR A 6 -19.29 14.29 17.72
CA TYR A 6 -18.49 13.10 17.97
C TYR A 6 -17.18 13.49 18.66
N HIS A 7 -16.49 12.51 19.26
CA HIS A 7 -15.11 12.73 19.68
C HIS A 7 -14.18 12.54 18.48
N TYR A 8 -14.45 11.51 17.68
CA TYR A 8 -13.62 11.15 16.53
C TYR A 8 -14.48 10.88 15.29
N ILE A 9 -14.06 11.40 14.14
CA ILE A 9 -14.61 11.02 12.84
C ILE A 9 -13.49 10.41 12.00
N ILE A 10 -13.75 9.28 11.35
CA ILE A 10 -12.85 8.62 10.41
C ILE A 10 -13.49 8.69 9.03
N ILE A 11 -12.81 9.29 8.06
CA ILE A 11 -13.26 9.41 6.67
C ILE A 11 -12.44 8.42 5.84
N GLY A 12 -13.14 7.46 5.25
CA GLY A 12 -12.62 6.35 4.49
C GLY A 12 -12.52 5.06 5.32
N ALA A 13 -13.41 4.13 5.07
CA ALA A 13 -13.44 2.76 5.59
C ALA A 13 -12.57 1.79 4.76
N GLY A 14 -11.44 2.27 4.26
CA GLY A 14 -10.39 1.43 3.66
C GLY A 14 -9.42 0.87 4.71
N ALA A 15 -8.30 0.31 4.26
CA ALA A 15 -7.26 -0.25 5.14
C ALA A 15 -6.84 0.70 6.26
N ALA A 16 -6.64 2.00 5.97
CA ALA A 16 -6.19 2.97 6.95
C ALA A 16 -7.25 3.28 8.03
N GLY A 17 -8.46 3.65 7.62
CA GLY A 17 -9.52 4.02 8.56
C GLY A 17 -9.99 2.84 9.41
N LEU A 18 -10.10 1.64 8.84
CA LEU A 18 -10.53 0.47 9.60
C LEU A 18 -9.44 -0.07 10.53
N ASN A 19 -8.16 -0.01 10.14
CA ASN A 19 -7.08 -0.30 11.11
C ASN A 19 -7.14 0.66 12.30
N LEU A 20 -7.46 1.93 12.07
CA LEU A 20 -7.58 2.93 13.13
C LEU A 20 -8.81 2.69 14.00
N ALA A 21 -9.98 2.47 13.40
CA ALA A 21 -11.22 2.19 14.11
C ALA A 21 -11.10 0.93 14.98
N LEU A 22 -10.55 -0.16 14.44
CA LEU A 22 -10.29 -1.40 15.18
C LEU A 22 -9.32 -1.16 16.34
N ALA A 23 -8.25 -0.41 16.11
CA ALA A 23 -7.30 -0.06 17.19
C ALA A 23 -7.94 0.80 18.29
N MET A 24 -8.87 1.71 17.94
CA MET A 24 -9.64 2.47 18.92
C MET A 24 -10.57 1.55 19.71
N ASN A 25 -11.31 0.66 19.04
CA ASN A 25 -12.23 -0.25 19.70
C ASN A 25 -11.55 -1.25 20.66
N GLU A 26 -10.31 -1.65 20.36
CA GLU A 26 -9.50 -2.53 21.21
C GLU A 26 -8.96 -1.84 22.48
N ASP A 27 -8.87 -0.51 22.52
CA ASP A 27 -8.30 0.23 23.65
C ASP A 27 -9.39 0.82 24.55
N ALA A 28 -9.35 0.47 25.85
CA ALA A 28 -10.36 0.87 26.83
C ALA A 28 -10.57 2.39 26.93
N PHE A 29 -9.56 3.19 26.56
CA PHE A 29 -9.65 4.66 26.53
C PHE A 29 -10.77 5.19 25.62
N PHE A 30 -11.18 4.44 24.59
CA PHE A 30 -12.17 4.89 23.60
C PHE A 30 -13.59 4.38 23.84
N LYS A 31 -13.82 3.56 24.88
CA LYS A 31 -15.13 2.91 25.09
C LYS A 31 -16.25 3.90 25.44
N ASP A 32 -15.92 5.04 26.04
CA ASP A 32 -16.86 6.14 26.32
C ASP A 32 -16.87 7.21 25.19
N LYS A 33 -16.13 6.99 24.11
CA LYS A 33 -15.97 7.96 23.02
C LYS A 33 -16.87 7.60 21.84
N LYS A 34 -17.72 8.56 21.46
CA LYS A 34 -18.49 8.54 20.20
C LYS A 34 -17.56 8.66 18.99
N ILE A 35 -17.59 7.65 18.12
CA ILE A 35 -16.80 7.57 16.89
C ILE A 35 -17.76 7.45 15.71
N LEU A 36 -17.53 8.22 14.65
CA LEU A 36 -18.25 8.11 13.38
C LEU A 36 -17.29 7.65 12.28
N ILE A 37 -17.70 6.65 11.50
CA ILE A 37 -17.00 6.20 10.30
C ILE A 37 -17.84 6.57 9.08
N LEU A 38 -17.25 7.34 8.17
CA LEU A 38 -17.85 7.80 6.93
C LEU A 38 -17.11 7.18 5.74
N ASP A 39 -17.84 6.57 4.82
CA ASP A 39 -17.30 6.17 3.51
C ASP A 39 -18.40 6.34 2.45
N LYS A 40 -18.02 6.69 1.23
CA LYS A 40 -18.96 6.78 0.10
C LYS A 40 -19.47 5.40 -0.35
N ASP A 41 -18.69 4.35 -0.09
CA ASP A 41 -19.02 2.97 -0.45
C ASP A 41 -19.50 2.19 0.77
N LYS A 42 -20.39 1.22 0.55
CA LYS A 42 -20.87 0.32 1.62
C LYS A 42 -19.82 -0.66 2.13
N LYS A 43 -18.70 -0.83 1.42
CA LYS A 43 -17.62 -1.78 1.73
C LYS A 43 -18.15 -3.21 1.94
N THR A 44 -18.80 -3.77 0.92
CA THR A 44 -19.30 -5.16 0.91
C THR A 44 -18.58 -6.04 -0.11
N GLU A 45 -17.97 -5.43 -1.13
CA GLU A 45 -17.32 -6.14 -2.22
C GLU A 45 -15.81 -6.30 -1.99
N ASN A 46 -15.22 -7.28 -2.68
CA ASN A 46 -13.76 -7.42 -2.75
C ASN A 46 -13.21 -6.44 -3.79
N ASP A 47 -12.90 -5.21 -3.36
CA ASP A 47 -12.42 -4.16 -4.26
C ASP A 47 -10.90 -4.20 -4.50
N ARG A 48 -10.17 -4.96 -3.66
CA ARG A 48 -8.73 -5.18 -3.77
C ARG A 48 -8.24 -6.36 -2.93
N THR A 49 -7.06 -6.84 -3.28
CA THR A 49 -6.27 -7.76 -2.48
C THR A 49 -5.21 -7.00 -1.67
N TRP A 50 -5.07 -7.30 -0.37
CA TRP A 50 -3.92 -6.86 0.42
C TRP A 50 -2.97 -8.00 0.66
N SER A 51 -1.72 -7.76 0.29
CA SER A 51 -0.64 -8.70 0.57
C SER A 51 0.38 -8.10 1.52
N PHE A 52 0.87 -8.90 2.45
CA PHE A 52 1.87 -8.48 3.44
C PHE A 52 2.69 -9.67 3.94
N TRP A 53 3.84 -9.37 4.54
CA TRP A 53 4.64 -10.37 5.25
C TRP A 53 4.70 -10.06 6.74
N GLU A 54 4.83 -11.11 7.54
CA GLU A 54 5.21 -10.98 8.94
C GLU A 54 5.86 -12.26 9.46
N LYS A 55 6.40 -12.20 10.68
CA LYS A 55 7.04 -13.34 11.33
C LYS A 55 6.04 -14.04 12.24
N GLY A 56 5.91 -15.35 12.07
CA GLY A 56 5.01 -16.17 12.89
C GLY A 56 3.55 -15.77 12.74
N ASN A 57 2.80 -15.97 13.83
CA ASN A 57 1.38 -15.67 13.86
C ASN A 57 1.16 -14.16 14.04
N GLY A 58 0.14 -13.63 13.37
CA GLY A 58 -0.20 -12.21 13.39
C GLY A 58 -1.68 -11.95 13.68
N LYS A 59 -1.99 -10.65 13.83
CA LYS A 59 -3.33 -10.16 14.18
C LYS A 59 -4.43 -10.66 13.23
N TRP A 60 -4.10 -10.79 11.94
CA TRP A 60 -5.06 -11.01 10.87
C TRP A 60 -5.18 -12.47 10.43
N ASP A 61 -4.49 -13.40 11.10
CA ASP A 61 -4.37 -14.79 10.63
C ASP A 61 -5.71 -15.50 10.47
N HIS A 62 -6.70 -15.14 11.27
CA HIS A 62 -8.04 -15.72 11.25
C HIS A 62 -8.89 -15.27 10.05
N ILE A 63 -8.46 -14.24 9.31
CA ILE A 63 -9.12 -13.74 8.08
C ILE A 63 -8.23 -13.80 6.83
N VAL A 64 -7.00 -14.31 6.96
CA VAL A 64 -6.09 -14.46 5.82
C VAL A 64 -6.57 -15.58 4.90
N SER A 65 -6.68 -15.27 3.60
CA SER A 65 -7.27 -16.17 2.61
C SER A 65 -6.25 -17.20 2.08
N LYS A 66 -4.97 -16.83 1.96
CA LYS A 66 -3.89 -17.73 1.54
C LYS A 66 -2.54 -17.28 2.10
N THR A 67 -1.63 -18.22 2.28
CA THR A 67 -0.26 -17.95 2.76
C THR A 67 0.78 -18.72 1.97
N TRP A 68 1.97 -18.14 1.82
CA TRP A 68 3.11 -18.77 1.18
C TRP A 68 4.38 -18.60 2.01
N LYS A 69 5.26 -19.61 1.96
CA LYS A 69 6.59 -19.60 2.61
C LYS A 69 7.74 -19.64 1.61
N LYS A 70 7.43 -19.71 0.32
CA LYS A 70 8.37 -19.65 -0.78
C LYS A 70 7.98 -18.53 -1.72
N SER A 71 8.96 -17.96 -2.40
CA SER A 71 8.71 -16.98 -3.45
C SER A 71 9.73 -17.09 -4.57
N ILE A 72 9.34 -16.65 -5.76
CA ILE A 72 10.23 -16.56 -6.92
C ILE A 72 10.25 -15.13 -7.47
N VAL A 73 11.41 -14.73 -7.98
CA VAL A 73 11.59 -13.55 -8.83
C VAL A 73 12.26 -14.02 -10.12
N THR A 74 11.63 -13.77 -11.26
CA THR A 74 12.19 -14.09 -12.58
C THR A 74 12.62 -12.79 -13.25
N ALA A 75 13.91 -12.62 -13.49
CA ALA A 75 14.47 -11.44 -14.14
C ALA A 75 15.78 -11.77 -14.82
N LYS A 76 16.10 -11.09 -15.93
CA LYS A 76 17.32 -11.34 -16.73
C LYS A 76 17.49 -12.80 -17.16
N GLY A 77 16.37 -13.50 -17.38
CA GLY A 77 16.35 -14.92 -17.74
C GLY A 77 16.75 -15.87 -16.60
N GLU A 78 16.81 -15.39 -15.35
CA GLU A 78 17.11 -16.20 -14.18
C GLU A 78 15.93 -16.23 -13.19
N ASP A 79 15.69 -17.41 -12.61
CA ASP A 79 14.77 -17.63 -11.50
C ASP A 79 15.49 -17.57 -10.14
N ILE A 80 15.19 -16.53 -9.37
CA ILE A 80 15.72 -16.31 -8.02
C ILE A 80 14.70 -16.82 -7.00
N ASN A 81 14.98 -17.99 -6.44
CA ASN A 81 14.11 -18.68 -5.50
C ASN A 81 14.43 -18.31 -4.05
N PHE A 82 13.40 -18.07 -3.25
CA PHE A 82 13.52 -17.74 -1.83
C PHE A 82 12.68 -18.67 -0.95
N ASP A 83 13.28 -19.15 0.12
CA ASP A 83 12.59 -19.63 1.30
C ASP A 83 12.48 -18.48 2.31
N LEU A 84 11.24 -18.10 2.67
CA LEU A 84 10.96 -16.98 3.56
C LEU A 84 11.36 -17.26 5.02
N LYS A 85 11.73 -18.49 5.35
CA LYS A 85 12.17 -18.96 6.67
C LYS A 85 11.14 -18.63 7.76
N LYS A 86 11.43 -17.60 8.57
CA LYS A 86 10.56 -17.15 9.67
C LYS A 86 9.43 -16.25 9.21
N TYR A 87 9.49 -15.75 7.98
CA TYR A 87 8.43 -14.94 7.39
C TYR A 87 7.40 -15.82 6.70
N THR A 88 6.17 -15.33 6.66
CA THR A 88 5.09 -15.87 5.85
C THR A 88 4.49 -14.71 5.08
N TYR A 89 4.34 -14.88 3.77
CA TYR A 89 3.61 -13.94 2.92
C TYR A 89 2.13 -14.31 2.98
N LYS A 90 1.26 -13.32 3.15
CA LYS A 90 -0.16 -13.52 3.46
C LYS A 90 -0.99 -12.65 2.52
N MET A 91 -2.02 -13.26 1.95
CA MET A 91 -3.06 -12.59 1.18
C MET A 91 -4.31 -12.45 2.05
N LEU A 92 -4.85 -11.24 2.07
CA LEU A 92 -6.10 -10.89 2.73
C LEU A 92 -7.02 -10.25 1.70
N ARG A 93 -8.20 -10.81 1.52
CA ARG A 93 -9.23 -10.20 0.67
C ARG A 93 -9.89 -9.05 1.40
N SER A 94 -10.13 -7.96 0.70
CA SER A 94 -10.69 -6.75 1.29
C SER A 94 -12.08 -6.97 1.88
N ALA A 95 -12.93 -7.77 1.23
CA ALA A 95 -14.25 -8.12 1.72
C ALA A 95 -14.21 -8.81 3.10
N ASP A 96 -13.29 -9.76 3.31
CA ASP A 96 -13.14 -10.49 4.57
C ASP A 96 -12.76 -9.54 5.72
N PHE A 97 -11.87 -8.58 5.45
CA PHE A 97 -11.50 -7.55 6.41
C PHE A 97 -12.62 -6.54 6.67
N TYR A 98 -13.38 -6.14 5.65
CA TYR A 98 -14.53 -5.25 5.83
C TYR A 98 -15.60 -5.92 6.70
N GLN A 99 -15.88 -7.19 6.44
CA GLN A 99 -16.83 -8.00 7.22
C GLN A 99 -16.35 -8.16 8.67
N PHE A 100 -15.08 -8.49 8.86
CA PHE A 100 -14.47 -8.55 10.19
C PHE A 100 -14.58 -7.21 10.92
N ALA A 101 -14.21 -6.11 10.26
CA ALA A 101 -14.25 -4.78 10.86
C ALA A 101 -15.68 -4.39 11.26
N LYS A 102 -16.68 -4.65 10.42
CA LYS A 102 -18.09 -4.38 10.74
C LYS A 102 -18.55 -5.18 11.95
N THR A 103 -18.15 -6.45 12.04
CA THR A 103 -18.51 -7.33 13.17
C THR A 103 -17.89 -6.84 14.47
N GLU A 104 -16.60 -6.56 14.48
CA GLU A 104 -15.90 -6.10 15.69
C GLU A 104 -16.29 -4.68 16.13
N LEU A 105 -16.69 -3.84 15.18
CA LEU A 105 -17.05 -2.44 15.43
C LEU A 105 -18.54 -2.24 15.68
N ASP A 106 -19.34 -3.32 15.70
CA ASP A 106 -20.75 -3.28 16.11
C ASP A 106 -20.86 -3.00 17.61
N SER A 107 -20.83 -1.71 17.95
CA SER A 107 -20.78 -1.22 19.32
C SER A 107 -21.55 0.10 19.44
N SER A 108 -22.19 0.32 20.59
CA SER A 108 -23.10 1.47 20.77
C SER A 108 -22.42 2.85 20.68
N ASN A 109 -21.09 2.90 20.77
CA ASN A 109 -20.31 4.14 20.69
C ASN A 109 -19.71 4.38 19.29
N ILE A 110 -19.88 3.46 18.33
CA ILE A 110 -19.37 3.57 16.96
C ILE A 110 -20.54 3.59 15.99
N GLU A 111 -20.64 4.66 15.21
CA GLU A 111 -21.65 4.83 14.18
C GLU A 111 -21.00 4.72 12.80
N TRP A 112 -21.67 4.06 11.87
CA TRP A 112 -21.25 3.93 10.48
C TRP A 112 -22.27 4.57 9.57
N LYS A 113 -21.81 5.38 8.63
CA LYS A 113 -22.66 5.99 7.61
C LYS A 113 -22.04 5.91 6.23
N THR A 114 -22.87 5.57 5.25
CA THR A 114 -22.48 5.60 3.83
C THR A 114 -22.82 6.96 3.25
N GLU A 115 -21.89 7.91 3.35
CA GLU A 115 -22.07 9.30 2.92
C GLU A 115 -20.78 9.80 2.24
N ASP A 116 -20.92 10.58 1.16
CA ASP A 116 -19.77 11.16 0.45
C ASP A 116 -19.38 12.50 1.07
N VAL A 117 -18.21 12.53 1.72
CA VAL A 117 -17.72 13.75 2.36
C VAL A 117 -17.26 14.75 1.31
N GLN A 118 -17.94 15.91 1.25
CA GLN A 118 -17.63 16.99 0.33
C GLN A 118 -16.54 17.92 0.89
N LYS A 119 -16.58 18.21 2.19
CA LYS A 119 -15.72 19.22 2.80
C LYS A 119 -15.31 18.86 4.22
N VAL A 120 -14.07 19.17 4.57
CA VAL A 120 -13.56 19.09 5.94
C VAL A 120 -12.82 20.37 6.24
N VAL A 121 -13.20 21.06 7.33
CA VAL A 121 -12.55 22.31 7.76
C VAL A 121 -12.26 22.27 9.24
N GLN A 122 -11.14 22.88 9.64
CA GLN A 122 -10.85 23.11 11.04
C GLN A 122 -11.47 24.44 11.48
N ASN A 123 -12.13 24.42 12.63
CA ASN A 123 -12.50 25.59 13.41
C ASN A 123 -11.55 25.73 14.63
N GLN A 124 -11.71 26.76 15.47
CA GLN A 124 -10.77 27.07 16.56
C GLN A 124 -10.47 25.88 17.49
N ASP A 125 -11.49 25.10 17.86
CA ASP A 125 -11.36 24.01 18.84
C ASP A 125 -11.77 22.63 18.32
N LYS A 126 -12.31 22.53 17.09
CA LYS A 126 -12.89 21.30 16.51
C LYS A 126 -12.75 21.27 15.00
N ALA A 127 -12.96 20.12 14.39
CA ALA A 127 -13.12 19.96 12.95
C ALA A 127 -14.59 19.76 12.57
N ILE A 128 -14.97 20.24 11.39
CA ILE A 128 -16.32 20.13 10.80
C ILE A 128 -16.21 19.32 9.52
N VAL A 129 -17.09 18.33 9.37
CA VAL A 129 -17.22 17.46 8.20
C VAL A 129 -18.59 17.67 7.59
N THR A 130 -18.64 18.04 6.31
CA THR A 130 -19.87 18.30 5.57
C THR A 130 -20.09 17.22 4.51
N THR A 131 -21.29 16.67 4.51
CA THR A 131 -21.84 15.74 3.52
C THR A 131 -23.09 16.36 2.87
N PRO A 132 -23.63 15.81 1.78
CA PRO A 132 -24.93 16.25 1.25
C PRO A 132 -26.07 16.14 2.29
N GLU A 133 -25.98 15.18 3.21
CA GLU A 133 -27.03 14.84 4.16
C GLU A 133 -26.94 15.64 5.47
N SER A 134 -25.74 15.92 5.96
CA SER A 134 -25.52 16.44 7.32
C SER A 134 -24.15 17.11 7.53
N ASP A 135 -24.09 17.93 8.58
CA ASP A 135 -22.85 18.48 9.13
C ASP A 135 -22.51 17.80 10.46
N TYR A 136 -21.26 17.38 10.58
CA TYR A 136 -20.72 16.69 11.75
C TYR A 136 -19.59 17.52 12.37
N THR A 137 -19.48 17.54 13.69
CA THR A 137 -18.32 18.11 14.37
C THR A 137 -17.60 17.06 15.22
N ALA A 138 -16.28 17.17 15.29
CA ALA A 138 -15.46 16.29 16.13
C ALA A 138 -14.23 16.97 16.71
N ASP A 139 -13.73 16.42 17.81
CA ASP A 139 -12.47 16.85 18.42
C ASP A 139 -11.29 16.49 17.50
N PHE A 140 -11.33 15.35 16.82
CA PHE A 140 -10.41 15.01 15.74
C PHE A 140 -11.11 14.33 14.56
N VAL A 141 -10.68 14.67 13.34
CA VAL A 141 -11.06 14.02 12.09
C VAL A 141 -9.83 13.32 11.49
N PHE A 142 -9.97 12.05 11.14
CA PHE A 142 -8.97 11.26 10.43
C PHE A 142 -9.38 11.12 8.97
N ASP A 143 -8.73 11.86 8.08
CA ASP A 143 -9.17 11.99 6.69
C ASP A 143 -8.24 11.24 5.73
N SER A 144 -8.74 10.18 5.10
CA SER A 144 -7.98 9.40 4.12
C SER A 144 -8.04 9.94 2.69
N ARG A 145 -8.82 11.01 2.43
CA ARG A 145 -8.96 11.60 1.09
C ARG A 145 -7.70 12.36 0.72
N ILE A 146 -7.20 12.07 -0.48
CA ILE A 146 -6.00 12.68 -1.06
C ILE A 146 -6.22 14.19 -1.19
N PRO A 147 -5.30 15.05 -0.72
CA PRO A 147 -5.41 16.49 -0.91
C PRO A 147 -5.50 16.88 -2.38
N SER A 148 -6.32 17.87 -2.72
CA SER A 148 -6.48 18.34 -4.11
C SER A 148 -5.21 18.95 -4.71
N LEU A 149 -4.25 19.35 -3.87
CA LEU A 149 -2.93 19.83 -4.34
C LEU A 149 -2.06 18.69 -4.89
N TYR A 150 -2.33 17.45 -4.49
CA TYR A 150 -1.57 16.31 -5.00
C TYR A 150 -2.07 15.88 -6.39
N ALA A 151 -1.14 15.72 -7.31
CA ALA A 151 -1.34 15.07 -8.60
C ALA A 151 -0.12 14.19 -8.93
N LEU A 152 -0.30 13.17 -9.78
CA LEU A 152 0.80 12.30 -10.21
C LEU A 152 1.87 13.06 -11.00
N ASP A 153 1.54 14.18 -11.61
CA ASP A 153 2.45 15.05 -12.36
C ASP A 153 2.95 16.26 -11.54
N HIS A 154 2.80 16.25 -10.22
CA HIS A 154 3.18 17.38 -9.36
C HIS A 154 4.67 17.73 -9.53
N PRO A 155 5.02 18.97 -9.93
CA PRO A 155 6.35 19.32 -10.45
C PRO A 155 7.46 19.28 -9.39
N ASP A 156 7.13 19.55 -8.12
CA ASP A 156 8.11 19.61 -7.03
C ASP A 156 8.32 18.28 -6.30
N SER A 157 7.77 17.18 -6.83
CA SER A 157 7.88 15.85 -6.22
C SER A 157 8.24 14.82 -7.27
N LEU A 158 9.03 13.83 -6.86
CA LEU A 158 9.23 12.62 -7.65
C LEU A 158 7.96 11.80 -7.53
N ASN A 159 7.32 11.54 -8.66
CA ASN A 159 6.11 10.75 -8.72
C ASN A 159 6.29 9.64 -9.74
N ILE A 160 6.09 8.42 -9.28
CA ILE A 160 5.76 7.28 -10.13
C ILE A 160 4.50 6.64 -9.56
N ALA A 161 3.81 5.85 -10.37
CA ALA A 161 2.68 5.07 -9.92
C ALA A 161 3.07 3.59 -9.92
N GLN A 162 2.72 2.88 -8.84
CA GLN A 162 2.45 1.46 -8.94
C GLN A 162 1.03 1.31 -9.46
N HIS A 163 0.89 0.99 -10.75
CA HIS A 163 -0.40 0.80 -11.38
C HIS A 163 -0.52 -0.59 -12.00
N PHE A 164 -1.69 -1.18 -11.85
CA PHE A 164 -1.88 -2.58 -12.18
C PHE A 164 -3.33 -2.92 -12.53
N LYS A 165 -3.47 -4.04 -13.24
CA LYS A 165 -4.71 -4.78 -13.39
C LYS A 165 -4.42 -6.25 -13.14
N GLY A 166 -5.28 -6.90 -12.37
CA GLY A 166 -5.20 -8.31 -12.06
C GLY A 166 -6.48 -9.06 -12.33
N TRP A 167 -6.33 -10.32 -12.70
CA TRP A 167 -7.41 -11.28 -12.90
C TRP A 167 -7.23 -12.46 -11.95
N ILE A 168 -8.28 -12.80 -11.21
CA ILE A 168 -8.34 -14.15 -10.64
C ILE A 168 -8.82 -15.06 -11.75
N ILE A 169 -7.95 -15.95 -12.21
CA ILE A 169 -8.26 -16.90 -13.26
C ILE A 169 -8.38 -18.32 -12.71
N GLU A 170 -9.20 -19.13 -13.37
CA GLU A 170 -9.31 -20.57 -13.16
C GLU A 170 -9.02 -21.30 -14.49
N THR A 171 -8.02 -22.18 -14.46
CA THR A 171 -7.57 -23.00 -15.58
C THR A 171 -8.18 -24.40 -15.52
N GLU A 172 -8.20 -25.12 -16.64
CA GLU A 172 -8.64 -26.52 -16.67
C GLU A 172 -7.56 -27.47 -16.12
N GLU A 173 -6.29 -27.14 -16.37
CA GLU A 173 -5.12 -27.93 -15.94
C GLU A 173 -4.42 -27.31 -14.71
N GLU A 174 -3.70 -28.14 -13.96
CA GLU A 174 -2.92 -27.76 -12.78
C GLU A 174 -1.58 -27.09 -13.18
N VAL A 175 -1.60 -25.78 -13.40
CA VAL A 175 -0.45 -25.02 -13.92
C VAL A 175 0.27 -24.18 -12.86
N PHE A 176 -0.29 -24.08 -11.65
CA PHE A 176 0.26 -23.28 -10.57
C PHE A 176 0.88 -24.14 -9.46
N ASP A 177 2.08 -23.79 -8.99
CA ASP A 177 2.59 -24.26 -7.68
C ASP A 177 2.00 -23.39 -6.58
N ASP A 178 0.99 -23.90 -5.88
CA ASP A 178 0.28 -23.17 -4.85
C ASP A 178 1.02 -23.04 -3.50
N THR A 179 2.25 -23.57 -3.43
CA THR A 179 3.15 -23.46 -2.27
C THR A 179 4.09 -22.26 -2.34
N GLN A 180 4.19 -21.60 -3.50
CA GLN A 180 5.00 -20.41 -3.73
C GLN A 180 4.21 -19.31 -4.42
N PHE A 181 4.67 -18.07 -4.30
CA PHE A 181 4.14 -16.95 -5.07
C PHE A 181 5.23 -16.29 -5.91
N THR A 182 4.81 -15.65 -6.99
CA THR A 182 5.71 -14.91 -7.88
C THR A 182 5.68 -13.45 -7.46
N MET A 183 6.77 -12.95 -6.89
CA MET A 183 6.87 -11.56 -6.45
C MET A 183 6.98 -10.61 -7.65
N MET A 184 7.84 -10.95 -8.61
CA MET A 184 8.03 -10.20 -9.86
C MET A 184 8.51 -11.17 -10.95
N ASP A 185 7.80 -11.24 -12.06
CA ASP A 185 8.22 -11.96 -13.26
C ASP A 185 8.33 -11.01 -14.45
N TYR A 186 9.57 -10.77 -14.89
CA TYR A 186 9.93 -9.92 -16.02
C TYR A 186 10.01 -10.69 -17.34
N SER A 187 9.59 -11.96 -17.41
CA SER A 187 9.59 -12.75 -18.65
C SER A 187 8.79 -12.07 -19.76
N ILE A 188 7.70 -11.38 -19.40
CA ILE A 188 6.92 -10.53 -20.30
C ILE A 188 6.90 -9.12 -19.73
N LYS A 189 7.37 -8.15 -20.52
CA LYS A 189 7.43 -6.74 -20.16
C LYS A 189 6.96 -5.85 -21.29
N ASP A 190 6.52 -4.65 -20.93
CA ASP A 190 6.13 -3.61 -21.87
C ASP A 190 7.32 -2.75 -22.29
N GLY A 191 8.00 -3.18 -23.34
CA GLY A 191 9.16 -2.49 -23.90
C GLY A 191 10.25 -2.21 -22.84
N GLU A 192 10.61 -0.95 -22.69
CA GLU A 192 11.63 -0.49 -21.74
C GLU A 192 11.02 0.09 -20.45
N THR A 193 9.78 -0.28 -20.11
CA THR A 193 9.18 0.10 -18.83
C THR A 193 9.62 -0.83 -17.70
N THR A 194 9.52 -0.36 -16.46
CA THR A 194 9.55 -1.22 -15.27
C THR A 194 8.19 -1.88 -15.11
N SER A 195 7.92 -2.91 -15.90
CA SER A 195 6.69 -3.71 -15.81
C SER A 195 7.01 -5.19 -15.63
N PHE A 196 6.16 -5.87 -14.88
CA PHE A 196 6.31 -7.28 -14.52
C PHE A 196 4.95 -7.89 -14.18
N THR A 197 4.89 -9.21 -14.15
CA THR A 197 3.73 -9.95 -13.67
C THR A 197 3.93 -10.38 -12.22
N TYR A 198 2.90 -10.20 -11.41
CA TYR A 198 2.78 -10.66 -10.02
C TYR A 198 1.74 -11.79 -9.98
N VAL A 199 2.08 -12.92 -9.36
CA VAL A 199 1.18 -14.10 -9.34
C VAL A 199 1.01 -14.62 -7.94
N LEU A 200 -0.25 -14.75 -7.51
CA LEU A 200 -0.65 -15.37 -6.24
C LEU A 200 -1.49 -16.63 -6.49
N PRO A 201 -0.85 -17.81 -6.53
CA PRO A 201 -1.53 -19.10 -6.60
C PRO A 201 -2.41 -19.40 -5.37
N LEU A 202 -3.72 -19.53 -5.58
CA LEU A 202 -4.70 -19.91 -4.56
C LEU A 202 -4.83 -21.43 -4.45
N SER A 203 -4.73 -22.12 -5.59
CA SER A 203 -4.75 -23.58 -5.76
C SER A 203 -4.01 -23.96 -7.05
N PRO A 204 -3.77 -25.25 -7.34
CA PRO A 204 -3.09 -25.66 -8.57
C PRO A 204 -3.73 -25.17 -9.88
N THR A 205 -5.03 -24.85 -9.88
CA THR A 205 -5.77 -24.36 -11.06
C THR A 205 -6.26 -22.92 -10.93
N LYS A 206 -5.95 -22.22 -9.83
CA LYS A 206 -6.50 -20.88 -9.56
C LYS A 206 -5.45 -19.93 -9.03
N ALA A 207 -5.30 -18.76 -9.64
CA ALA A 207 -4.38 -17.73 -9.20
C ALA A 207 -4.90 -16.32 -9.51
N LEU A 208 -4.49 -15.35 -8.69
CA LEU A 208 -4.45 -13.96 -9.14
C LEU A 208 -3.22 -13.79 -10.05
N VAL A 209 -3.43 -13.34 -11.28
CA VAL A 209 -2.38 -12.93 -12.22
C VAL A 209 -2.53 -11.43 -12.43
N GLU A 210 -1.54 -10.66 -12.03
CA GLU A 210 -1.57 -9.19 -12.04
C GLU A 210 -0.42 -8.64 -12.89
N PHE A 211 -0.72 -7.80 -13.86
CA PHE A 211 0.29 -7.09 -14.64
C PHE A 211 0.49 -5.68 -14.08
N THR A 212 1.72 -5.40 -13.66
CA THR A 212 2.05 -4.26 -12.81
C THR A 212 3.17 -3.44 -13.40
N TYR A 213 3.01 -2.12 -13.30
CA TYR A 213 3.99 -1.14 -13.71
C TYR A 213 4.44 -0.32 -12.51
N PHE A 214 5.74 0.00 -12.48
CA PHE A 214 6.28 1.12 -11.73
C PHE A 214 6.76 2.19 -12.73
N SER A 215 5.84 3.01 -13.23
CA SER A 215 6.17 4.04 -14.23
C SER A 215 5.58 5.42 -13.89
N PRO A 216 6.16 6.49 -14.45
CA PRO A 216 5.58 7.84 -14.34
C PRO A 216 4.20 7.93 -15.00
N ASP A 217 4.06 7.27 -16.15
CA ASP A 217 2.87 7.35 -17.00
C ASP A 217 1.98 6.12 -16.82
N LEU A 218 0.66 6.35 -16.82
CA LEU A 218 -0.34 5.29 -16.83
C LEU A 218 -0.57 4.77 -18.25
N VAL A 219 -1.01 3.51 -18.36
CA VAL A 219 -1.40 2.89 -19.63
C VAL A 219 -2.92 2.68 -19.71
N SER A 220 -3.40 2.43 -20.93
CA SER A 220 -4.82 2.14 -21.19
C SER A 220 -5.24 0.78 -20.62
N GLU A 221 -6.54 0.57 -20.35
CA GLU A 221 -7.04 -0.73 -19.90
C GLU A 221 -6.73 -1.87 -20.88
N ALA A 222 -6.79 -1.59 -22.19
CA ALA A 222 -6.47 -2.57 -23.23
C ALA A 222 -5.00 -3.01 -23.21
N THR A 223 -4.09 -2.14 -22.74
CA THR A 223 -2.68 -2.47 -22.59
C THR A 223 -2.48 -3.54 -21.52
N TYR A 224 -3.15 -3.43 -20.38
CA TYR A 224 -3.08 -4.49 -19.36
C TYR A 224 -3.68 -5.80 -19.86
N ASP A 225 -4.83 -5.74 -20.54
CA ASP A 225 -5.50 -6.94 -21.06
C ASP A 225 -4.63 -7.68 -22.07
N HIS A 226 -3.88 -6.93 -22.89
CA HIS A 226 -2.90 -7.49 -23.81
C HIS A 226 -1.80 -8.26 -23.06
N TYR A 227 -1.16 -7.64 -22.07
CA TYR A 227 -0.06 -8.28 -21.35
C TYR A 227 -0.51 -9.44 -20.44
N LEU A 228 -1.69 -9.34 -19.81
CA LEU A 228 -2.27 -10.43 -19.04
C LEU A 228 -2.55 -11.65 -19.94
N LYS A 229 -3.19 -11.45 -21.10
CA LYS A 229 -3.43 -12.52 -22.07
C LYS A 229 -2.13 -13.16 -22.55
N ARG A 230 -1.14 -12.33 -22.91
CA ARG A 230 0.18 -12.82 -23.33
C ARG A 230 0.89 -13.62 -22.25
N TYR A 231 0.82 -13.18 -20.98
CA TYR A 231 1.40 -13.94 -19.88
C TYR A 231 0.72 -15.30 -19.72
N ILE A 232 -0.61 -15.33 -19.77
CA ILE A 232 -1.35 -16.58 -19.63
C ILE A 232 -1.07 -17.54 -20.81
N SER A 233 -1.02 -17.03 -22.05
CA SER A 233 -0.76 -17.88 -23.23
C SER A 233 0.71 -18.27 -23.39
N GLU A 234 1.66 -17.34 -23.23
CA GLU A 234 3.09 -17.58 -23.51
C GLU A 234 3.86 -18.15 -22.32
N LYS A 235 3.49 -17.77 -21.08
CA LYS A 235 4.22 -18.20 -19.87
C LYS A 235 3.52 -19.33 -19.12
N LEU A 236 2.19 -19.33 -19.05
CA LEU A 236 1.42 -20.42 -18.43
C LEU A 236 0.99 -21.48 -19.45
N GLU A 237 1.19 -21.23 -20.75
CA GLU A 237 0.80 -22.13 -21.85
C GLU A 237 -0.69 -22.48 -21.83
N GLN A 238 -1.53 -21.54 -21.39
CA GLN A 238 -2.98 -21.72 -21.27
C GLN A 238 -3.75 -20.86 -22.28
N GLU A 239 -4.52 -21.52 -23.14
CA GLU A 239 -5.45 -20.86 -24.07
C GLU A 239 -6.87 -20.73 -23.49
N ASN A 240 -7.29 -21.69 -22.66
CA ASN A 240 -8.61 -21.74 -22.05
C ASN A 240 -8.54 -21.49 -20.55
N TYR A 241 -9.23 -20.45 -20.09
CA TYR A 241 -9.37 -20.12 -18.67
C TYR A 241 -10.61 -19.26 -18.45
N LYS A 242 -11.10 -19.24 -17.21
CA LYS A 242 -12.19 -18.35 -16.78
C LYS A 242 -11.62 -17.21 -15.96
N ILE A 243 -12.03 -15.98 -16.25
CA ILE A 243 -11.78 -14.83 -15.37
C ILE A 243 -12.92 -14.79 -14.34
N LEU A 244 -12.60 -15.06 -13.08
CA LEU A 244 -13.56 -15.07 -11.98
C LEU A 244 -13.75 -13.68 -11.37
N GLU A 245 -12.65 -12.93 -11.23
CA GLU A 245 -12.65 -11.59 -10.66
C GLU A 245 -11.62 -10.70 -11.37
N THR A 246 -11.82 -9.39 -11.28
CA THR A 246 -10.87 -8.40 -11.79
C THR A 246 -10.63 -7.33 -10.73
N GLU A 247 -9.37 -7.02 -10.49
CA GLU A 247 -8.97 -5.89 -9.66
C GLU A 247 -8.05 -4.93 -10.42
N LYS A 248 -8.04 -3.67 -10.02
CA LYS A 248 -7.13 -2.65 -10.56
C LYS A 248 -6.82 -1.61 -9.50
N GLY A 249 -5.64 -1.03 -9.59
CA GLY A 249 -5.20 -0.05 -8.62
C GLY A 249 -4.16 0.91 -9.17
N VAL A 250 -4.12 2.10 -8.58
CA VAL A 250 -3.06 3.09 -8.76
C VAL A 250 -2.61 3.51 -7.37
N ILE A 251 -1.40 3.12 -7.01
CA ILE A 251 -0.78 3.41 -5.72
C ILE A 251 0.34 4.43 -5.97
N PRO A 252 0.19 5.67 -5.46
CA PRO A 252 1.25 6.67 -5.52
C PRO A 252 2.55 6.19 -4.86
N MET A 253 3.64 6.28 -5.61
CA MET A 253 5.01 6.11 -5.13
C MET A 253 5.70 7.47 -5.27
N THR A 254 5.72 8.22 -4.18
CA THR A 254 6.09 9.64 -4.21
C THR A 254 6.77 10.11 -2.94
N ASN A 255 7.61 11.14 -3.04
CA ASN A 255 8.14 11.88 -1.91
C ASN A 255 7.31 13.14 -1.57
N PHE A 256 6.10 13.26 -2.14
CA PHE A 256 5.18 14.35 -1.82
C PHE A 256 4.90 14.41 -0.29
N PRO A 257 4.99 15.59 0.33
CA PRO A 257 4.93 15.74 1.78
C PRO A 257 3.49 15.71 2.30
N PHE A 258 2.83 14.56 2.18
CA PHE A 258 1.46 14.35 2.65
C PHE A 258 1.25 14.72 4.13
N GLU A 259 2.27 14.57 4.96
CA GLU A 259 2.23 14.94 6.37
C GLU A 259 2.03 16.44 6.65
N ASP A 260 2.37 17.32 5.69
CA ASP A 260 2.24 18.77 5.84
C ASP A 260 0.77 19.22 5.79
N PHE A 261 -0.13 18.32 5.36
CA PHE A 261 -1.59 18.55 5.33
C PHE A 261 -2.29 18.22 6.65
N ASN A 262 -1.55 17.76 7.66
CA ASN A 262 -2.08 17.63 9.01
C ASN A 262 -2.36 19.02 9.61
N GLN A 263 -3.49 19.13 10.30
CA GLN A 263 -3.87 20.27 11.11
C GLN A 263 -4.08 19.82 12.55
N LYS A 264 -4.36 20.76 13.46
CA LYS A 264 -4.54 20.48 14.89
C LYS A 264 -5.63 19.43 15.14
N HIS A 265 -6.77 19.56 14.46
CA HIS A 265 -7.95 18.70 14.62
C HIS A 265 -8.24 17.83 13.39
N ILE A 266 -7.40 17.90 12.35
CA ILE A 266 -7.55 17.10 11.12
C ILE A 266 -6.24 16.38 10.85
N ILE A 267 -6.24 15.07 10.97
CA ILE A 267 -5.08 14.23 10.73
C ILE A 267 -5.29 13.43 9.45
N LYS A 268 -4.37 13.54 8.50
CA LYS A 268 -4.39 12.74 7.28
C LYS A 268 -3.92 11.31 7.56
N ILE A 269 -4.63 10.34 6.99
CA ILE A 269 -4.34 8.91 7.14
C ILE A 269 -4.26 8.20 5.78
N GLY A 270 -3.75 6.96 5.77
CA GLY A 270 -3.60 6.19 4.53
C GLY A 270 -2.65 6.88 3.54
N THR A 271 -2.94 6.79 2.23
CA THR A 271 -2.15 7.47 1.19
C THR A 271 -2.04 8.96 1.45
N ALA A 272 -3.15 9.61 1.79
CA ALA A 272 -3.20 11.04 2.10
C ALA A 272 -2.36 11.46 3.31
N GLY A 273 -2.03 10.51 4.20
CA GLY A 273 -1.16 10.72 5.36
C GLY A 273 0.26 10.18 5.18
N GLY A 274 0.66 9.79 3.96
CA GLY A 274 1.99 9.24 3.70
C GLY A 274 2.23 7.87 4.34
N TRP A 275 1.20 7.02 4.45
CA TRP A 275 1.33 5.67 5.05
C TRP A 275 1.76 4.61 4.05
N VAL A 276 1.70 4.93 2.76
CA VAL A 276 2.23 4.11 1.67
C VAL A 276 3.74 4.23 1.65
N LYS A 277 4.46 3.11 1.59
CA LYS A 277 5.92 3.12 1.44
C LYS A 277 6.28 3.63 0.03
N ALA A 278 6.86 4.83 -0.03
CA ALA A 278 7.17 5.52 -1.28
C ALA A 278 7.94 4.66 -2.31
N SER A 279 8.85 3.79 -1.87
CA SER A 279 9.66 2.95 -2.75
C SER A 279 9.03 1.60 -3.14
N SER A 280 7.83 1.26 -2.68
CA SER A 280 7.27 -0.10 -2.90
C SER A 280 5.74 -0.24 -2.88
N GLY A 281 5.00 0.82 -2.56
CA GLY A 281 3.53 0.79 -2.51
C GLY A 281 2.92 0.06 -1.31
N TYR A 282 3.70 -0.69 -0.51
CA TYR A 282 3.19 -1.39 0.67
C TYR A 282 2.61 -0.43 1.73
N SER A 283 1.39 -0.73 2.20
CA SER A 283 0.65 0.15 3.10
C SER A 283 -0.08 -0.57 4.24
N PHE A 284 -0.53 -1.82 4.07
CA PHE A 284 -1.42 -2.49 5.04
C PHE A 284 -0.80 -2.58 6.45
N LYS A 285 0.42 -3.13 6.60
CA LYS A 285 1.11 -3.17 7.91
C LYS A 285 1.54 -1.79 8.39
N ASN A 286 1.71 -0.81 7.50
CA ASN A 286 1.93 0.56 7.92
C ASN A 286 0.65 1.16 8.52
N CYS A 287 -0.53 0.85 7.99
CA CYS A 287 -1.80 1.26 8.60
C CYS A 287 -1.91 0.74 10.04
N GLU A 288 -1.55 -0.52 10.31
CA GLU A 288 -1.52 -1.06 11.68
C GLU A 288 -0.53 -0.29 12.58
N LYS A 289 0.72 -0.11 12.13
CA LYS A 289 1.77 0.58 12.90
C LYS A 289 1.40 2.05 13.18
N LYS A 290 0.91 2.76 12.18
CA LYS A 290 0.59 4.20 12.27
C LYS A 290 -0.70 4.43 13.05
N SER A 291 -1.68 3.52 12.99
CA SER A 291 -2.86 3.57 13.86
C SER A 291 -2.47 3.52 15.34
N LYS A 292 -1.57 2.60 15.73
CA LYS A 292 -1.03 2.56 17.11
C LYS A 292 -0.36 3.87 17.55
N LYS A 293 0.28 4.59 16.63
CA LYS A 293 0.86 5.92 16.92
C LYS A 293 -0.22 6.97 17.15
N ILE A 294 -1.31 6.96 16.37
CA ILE A 294 -2.46 7.83 16.60
C ILE A 294 -3.09 7.54 17.96
N ILE A 295 -3.29 6.27 18.32
CA ILE A 295 -3.82 5.90 19.65
C ILE A 295 -2.96 6.50 20.77
N LYS A 296 -1.62 6.33 20.69
CA LYS A 296 -0.70 6.92 21.66
C LYS A 296 -0.80 8.45 21.70
N PHE A 297 -0.86 9.10 20.54
CA PHE A 297 -1.02 10.55 20.41
C PHE A 297 -2.27 11.02 21.15
N LEU A 298 -3.43 10.45 20.84
CA LEU A 298 -4.72 10.85 21.44
C LEU A 298 -4.73 10.69 22.96
N LYS A 299 -4.09 9.64 23.49
CA LYS A 299 -3.98 9.40 24.94
C LYS A 299 -3.02 10.36 25.64
N SER A 300 -1.99 10.83 24.94
CA SER A 300 -1.02 11.79 25.48
C SER A 300 -1.45 13.25 25.35
N ASN A 301 -2.52 13.52 24.58
CA ASN A 301 -3.09 14.84 24.31
C ASN A 301 -2.06 15.97 23.99
N PRO A 302 -1.10 15.78 23.06
CA PRO A 302 -0.19 16.84 22.67
C PRO A 302 -0.84 17.76 21.62
N ASP A 303 -0.36 19.00 21.51
CA ASP A 303 -0.99 20.04 20.68
C ASP A 303 -1.04 19.72 19.17
N TYR A 304 -0.15 18.87 18.66
CA TYR A 304 -0.08 18.57 17.23
C TYR A 304 0.46 17.17 16.94
N TYR A 305 -0.15 16.49 15.98
CA TYR A 305 0.28 15.17 15.53
C TYR A 305 1.46 15.28 14.57
N ARG A 306 2.64 14.78 14.98
CA ARG A 306 3.80 14.62 14.09
C ARG A 306 4.07 13.15 13.84
N ASN A 307 3.99 12.74 12.59
CA ASN A 307 4.35 11.38 12.19
C ASN A 307 5.17 11.41 10.92
N SER A 308 6.49 11.48 11.08
CA SER A 308 7.43 11.25 9.99
C SER A 308 7.92 9.80 10.01
N SER A 309 8.15 9.24 8.82
CA SER A 309 9.06 8.11 8.69
C SER A 309 10.48 8.56 9.07
N PRO A 310 11.35 7.65 9.57
CA PRO A 310 12.72 7.99 9.89
C PRO A 310 13.41 8.64 8.69
N THR A 311 14.09 9.77 8.91
CA THR A 311 14.64 10.61 7.83
C THR A 311 15.53 9.84 6.86
N LYS A 312 16.28 8.84 7.33
CA LYS A 312 17.12 7.98 6.47
C LYS A 312 16.33 7.30 5.34
N PHE A 313 15.12 6.80 5.62
CA PHE A 313 14.31 6.10 4.62
C PHE A 313 13.75 7.08 3.59
N LYS A 314 13.47 8.33 3.98
CA LYS A 314 13.08 9.37 3.02
C LYS A 314 14.18 9.65 1.99
N HIS A 315 15.45 9.68 2.41
CA HIS A 315 16.58 9.82 1.48
C HIS A 315 16.72 8.63 0.54
N TYR A 316 16.59 7.40 1.07
CA TYR A 316 16.67 6.19 0.26
C TYR A 316 15.53 6.13 -0.77
N ASP A 317 14.33 6.50 -0.34
CA ASP A 317 13.14 6.52 -1.19
C ASP A 317 13.26 7.56 -2.28
N LYS A 318 13.77 8.75 -1.96
CA LYS A 318 14.02 9.79 -2.95
C LYS A 318 15.00 9.33 -4.04
N ILE A 319 16.12 8.72 -3.67
CA ILE A 319 17.09 8.21 -4.65
C ILE A 319 16.46 7.11 -5.51
N PHE A 320 15.72 6.19 -4.88
CA PHE A 320 15.05 5.09 -5.57
C PHE A 320 14.01 5.59 -6.57
N LEU A 321 13.12 6.50 -6.14
CA LEU A 321 12.13 7.16 -6.98
C LEU A 321 12.77 7.91 -8.14
N GLU A 322 13.91 8.58 -7.90
CA GLU A 322 14.60 9.31 -8.96
C GLU A 322 15.16 8.39 -10.04
N VAL A 323 15.67 7.22 -9.66
CA VAL A 323 16.13 6.20 -10.62
C VAL A 323 14.95 5.69 -11.43
N LEU A 324 13.85 5.27 -10.81
CA LEU A 324 12.69 4.75 -11.53
C LEU A 324 11.97 5.81 -12.38
N SER A 325 11.97 7.07 -11.94
CA SER A 325 11.35 8.17 -12.68
C SER A 325 12.16 8.56 -13.92
N LYS A 326 13.50 8.59 -13.84
CA LYS A 326 14.36 9.10 -14.93
C LYS A 326 15.01 8.03 -15.78
N GLU A 327 15.13 6.81 -15.26
CA GLU A 327 15.87 5.71 -15.89
C GLU A 327 15.00 4.44 -15.81
N ASN A 328 13.71 4.54 -16.17
CA ASN A 328 12.71 3.47 -15.98
C ASN A 328 13.08 2.13 -16.67
N HIS A 329 13.82 2.19 -17.78
CA HIS A 329 14.41 1.02 -18.46
C HIS A 329 15.37 0.21 -17.57
N PHE A 330 15.92 0.83 -16.54
CA PHE A 330 16.81 0.17 -15.58
C PHE A 330 16.06 -0.61 -14.50
N GLY A 331 14.72 -0.55 -14.45
CA GLY A 331 13.92 -1.17 -13.38
C GLY A 331 14.16 -2.66 -13.19
N GLU A 332 14.11 -3.45 -14.28
CA GLU A 332 14.39 -4.89 -14.21
C GLU A 332 15.78 -5.16 -13.61
N GLU A 333 16.81 -4.46 -14.07
CA GLU A 333 18.18 -4.61 -13.57
C GLU A 333 18.30 -4.21 -12.09
N LEU A 334 17.60 -3.14 -11.68
CA LEU A 334 17.53 -2.70 -10.30
C LEU A 334 16.93 -3.78 -9.40
N PHE A 335 15.76 -4.33 -9.76
CA PHE A 335 15.09 -5.35 -8.94
C PHE A 335 15.84 -6.68 -8.99
N TYR A 336 16.38 -7.07 -10.15
CA TYR A 336 17.25 -8.24 -10.28
C TYR A 336 18.43 -8.15 -9.30
N ARG A 337 19.18 -7.04 -9.29
CA ARG A 337 20.27 -6.82 -8.32
C ARG A 337 19.80 -6.84 -6.87
N MET A 338 18.64 -6.23 -6.60
CA MET A 338 18.07 -6.18 -5.25
C MET A 338 17.82 -7.59 -4.72
N TYR A 339 17.14 -8.43 -5.49
CA TYR A 339 16.76 -9.78 -5.08
C TYR A 339 17.94 -10.76 -5.15
N LYS A 340 18.78 -10.69 -6.19
CA LYS A 340 19.91 -11.60 -6.39
C LYS A 340 20.97 -11.49 -5.29
N ASN A 341 21.27 -10.26 -4.87
CA ASN A 341 22.43 -9.99 -4.00
C ASN A 341 22.08 -9.81 -2.51
N ASN A 342 20.80 -9.92 -2.15
CA ASN A 342 20.35 -9.71 -0.77
C ASN A 342 19.45 -10.85 -0.30
N SER A 343 19.52 -11.16 1.00
CA SER A 343 18.58 -12.11 1.58
C SER A 343 17.18 -11.51 1.63
N ILE A 344 16.14 -12.34 1.44
CA ILE A 344 14.75 -11.88 1.56
C ILE A 344 14.44 -11.24 2.92
N ARG A 345 15.09 -11.72 4.00
CA ARG A 345 15.01 -11.11 5.33
C ARG A 345 15.47 -9.66 5.35
N THR A 346 16.58 -9.36 4.67
CA THR A 346 17.14 -8.00 4.58
C THR A 346 16.20 -7.10 3.79
N ILE A 347 15.69 -7.59 2.66
CA ILE A 347 14.74 -6.88 1.81
C ILE A 347 13.46 -6.55 2.57
N PHE A 348 12.81 -7.54 3.20
CA PHE A 348 11.59 -7.32 3.96
C PHE A 348 11.79 -6.32 5.11
N ARG A 349 12.92 -6.39 5.83
CA ARG A 349 13.23 -5.41 6.88
C ARG A 349 13.43 -4.01 6.33
N PHE A 350 14.05 -3.87 5.16
CA PHE A 350 14.22 -2.59 4.48
C PHE A 350 12.88 -1.99 4.05
N LEU A 351 12.04 -2.78 3.40
CA LEU A 351 10.69 -2.38 2.98
C LEU A 351 9.79 -2.03 4.18
N ASP A 352 9.96 -2.71 5.32
CA ASP A 352 9.26 -2.45 6.57
C ASP A 352 9.74 -1.21 7.36
N GLU A 353 10.79 -0.54 6.89
CA GLU A 353 11.53 0.52 7.60
C GLU A 353 12.14 0.05 8.95
N LYS A 354 12.54 -1.23 9.04
CA LYS A 354 13.07 -1.89 10.25
C LYS A 354 14.52 -2.36 10.12
N SER A 355 15.17 -2.11 9.00
CA SER A 355 16.56 -2.47 8.73
C SER A 355 17.54 -1.62 9.54
N LEU A 356 18.67 -2.25 9.89
CA LEU A 356 19.83 -1.60 10.48
C LEU A 356 20.63 -0.87 9.42
N PHE A 357 21.45 0.11 9.83
CA PHE A 357 22.28 0.86 8.88
C PHE A 357 23.23 -0.03 8.07
N SER A 358 23.77 -1.10 8.65
CA SER A 358 24.62 -2.07 7.94
C SER A 358 23.83 -2.88 6.90
N GLU A 359 22.56 -3.20 7.17
CA GLU A 359 21.65 -3.83 6.21
C GLU A 359 21.32 -2.86 5.06
N ASP A 360 21.07 -1.59 5.38
CA ASP A 360 20.80 -0.54 4.40
C ASP A 360 22.00 -0.33 3.47
N LEU A 361 23.21 -0.20 4.03
CA LEU A 361 24.44 -0.01 3.27
C LEU A 361 24.68 -1.19 2.32
N LYS A 362 24.44 -2.42 2.78
CA LYS A 362 24.56 -3.62 1.93
C LYS A 362 23.63 -3.54 0.72
N ILE A 363 22.36 -3.17 0.93
CA ILE A 363 21.40 -2.99 -0.17
C ILE A 363 21.89 -1.90 -1.13
N ILE A 364 22.29 -0.73 -0.62
CA ILE A 364 22.73 0.40 -1.44
C ILE A 364 23.97 0.04 -2.27
N LEU A 365 24.94 -0.66 -1.70
CA LEU A 365 26.14 -1.11 -2.41
C LEU A 365 25.79 -2.13 -3.51
N ASN A 366 24.88 -3.06 -3.22
CA ASN A 366 24.41 -4.04 -4.19
C ASN A 366 23.61 -3.41 -5.35
N LEU A 367 22.97 -2.27 -5.09
CA LEU A 367 22.24 -1.49 -6.10
C LEU A 367 23.11 -0.47 -6.84
N SER A 368 24.33 -0.21 -6.35
CA SER A 368 25.20 0.82 -6.90
C SER A 368 25.46 0.62 -8.39
N SER A 369 25.06 1.62 -9.17
CA SER A 369 25.14 1.65 -10.63
C SER A 369 25.23 3.10 -11.10
N LYS A 370 25.49 3.31 -12.39
CA LYS A 370 25.52 4.67 -12.98
C LYS A 370 24.23 5.46 -12.70
N PRO A 371 23.01 4.91 -12.88
CA PRO A 371 21.76 5.55 -12.46
C PRO A 371 21.74 6.00 -10.99
N PHE A 372 22.11 5.12 -10.05
CA PHE A 372 22.11 5.43 -8.62
C PHE A 372 23.13 6.51 -8.27
N ILE A 373 24.33 6.48 -8.86
CA ILE A 373 25.35 7.52 -8.63
C ILE A 373 24.85 8.88 -9.14
N LYS A 374 24.23 8.93 -10.33
CA LYS A 374 23.65 10.16 -10.87
C LYS A 374 22.54 10.71 -9.96
N ALA A 375 21.63 9.84 -9.49
CA ALA A 375 20.55 10.21 -8.57
C ALA A 375 21.11 10.73 -7.24
N PHE A 376 22.08 10.02 -6.64
CA PHE A 376 22.74 10.45 -5.42
C PHE A 376 23.41 11.83 -5.56
N LEU A 377 24.16 12.07 -6.65
CA LEU A 377 24.81 13.36 -6.90
C LEU A 377 23.78 14.50 -7.06
N ARG A 378 22.64 14.26 -7.69
CA ARG A 378 21.55 15.25 -7.79
C ARG A 378 20.90 15.50 -6.44
N HIS A 379 20.69 14.45 -5.64
CA HIS A 379 20.18 14.59 -4.28
C HIS A 379 21.12 15.42 -3.39
N VAL A 380 22.43 15.20 -3.47
CA VAL A 380 23.44 16.03 -2.79
C VAL A 380 23.39 17.49 -3.29
N LYS A 381 23.34 17.72 -4.61
CA LYS A 381 23.20 19.07 -5.19
C LYS A 381 21.92 19.79 -4.75
N SER A 382 20.84 19.06 -4.46
CA SER A 382 19.60 19.62 -3.92
C SER A 382 19.67 20.00 -2.43
N GLY A 383 20.82 19.82 -1.78
CA GLY A 383 21.02 20.07 -0.35
C GLY A 383 20.41 18.98 0.54
N LEU A 384 20.32 17.74 0.05
CA LEU A 384 19.72 16.60 0.76
C LEU A 384 18.27 16.84 1.22
N LYS A 385 17.53 17.74 0.55
CA LYS A 385 16.10 17.90 0.81
C LYS A 385 15.38 16.59 0.47
N THR A 386 14.61 16.05 1.41
CA THR A 386 13.84 14.80 1.22
C THR A 386 12.52 15.07 0.52
#